data_AF-A0A521ZF46-F1
#
_entry.id   AF-A0A521ZF46-F1
#
_cell.length_a   1.000
_cell.length_b   1.000
_cell.length_c   1.000
_cell.angle_alpha   90.00
_cell.angle_beta   90.00
_cell.angle_gamma   90.00
#
_symmetry.space_group_name_H-M   'P 1'
#
loop_
_entity.id
_entity.type
_entity.pdbx_description
1 polymer ?
#
loop_
_entity_poly.entity_id
_entity_poly.type
_entity_poly.pdbx_seq_one_letter_code
_entity_poly.pdbx_strand_id
1 'polypeptide(L)'
;MDVHTESSNGKASIRLKGRFDFTAHRVFKQAYEAVLGDKEANEVELDMSAVEYLDSSALGMLLILRDRAKETTKTVTLGSCSTPVKEVLRVANFDKLFATA
;
A
#
# COMPACT_ATOMS: atom_id res chain seq x y z
N MET A 1 9.94 7.04 -6.72
CA MET A 1 9.33 6.70 -5.42
C MET A 1 10.31 5.82 -4.66
N ASP A 2 10.56 6.12 -3.40
CA ASP A 2 11.34 5.25 -2.53
C ASP A 2 10.39 4.30 -1.80
N VAL A 3 10.76 3.02 -1.74
CA VAL A 3 9.98 1.98 -1.07
C VAL A 3 10.88 1.23 -0.11
N HIS A 4 10.46 1.14 1.15
CA HIS A 4 11.15 0.39 2.17
C HIS A 4 10.21 -0.65 2.76
N THR A 5 10.67 -1.89 2.87
CA THR A 5 9.90 -3.01 3.43
C THR A 5 10.55 -3.51 4.71
N GLU A 6 9.75 -3.71 5.74
CA GLU A 6 10.18 -4.30 7.01
C GLU A 6 9.15 -5.33 7.46
N SER A 7 9.60 -6.49 7.95
CA SER A 7 8.74 -7.53 8.53
C SER A 7 9.17 -7.80 9.96
N SER A 8 8.22 -7.79 10.90
CA SER A 8 8.47 -8.14 12.30
C SER A 8 7.20 -8.64 12.98
N ASN A 9 7.33 -9.68 13.82
CA ASN A 9 6.24 -10.25 14.62
C ASN A 9 4.95 -10.56 13.84
N GLY A 10 5.11 -11.07 12.62
CA GLY A 10 3.98 -11.42 11.75
C GLY A 10 3.24 -10.24 11.11
N LYS A 11 3.81 -9.03 11.19
CA LYS A 11 3.36 -7.83 10.49
C LYS A 11 4.44 -7.35 9.54
N ALA A 12 4.07 -7.08 8.30
CA ALA A 12 4.92 -6.42 7.33
C ALA A 12 4.45 -4.98 7.10
N SER A 13 5.41 -4.07 6.95
CA SER A 13 5.17 -2.67 6.64
C SER A 13 5.89 -2.32 5.34
N ILE A 14 5.15 -1.67 4.43
CA ILE A 14 5.69 -1.10 3.19
C ILE A 14 5.58 0.42 3.33
N ARG A 15 6.71 1.07 3.60
CA ARG A 15 6.79 2.53 3.68
C ARG A 15 7.03 3.12 2.31
N LEU A 16 6.14 4.02 1.90
CA LEU A 16 6.18 4.70 0.62
C LEU A 16 6.61 6.16 0.83
N LYS A 17 7.56 6.64 0.02
CA LYS A 17 8.03 8.03 0.08
C LYS A 17 8.11 8.69 -1.29
N GLY A 18 7.62 9.93 -1.35
CA GLY A 18 7.61 10.79 -2.52
C GLY A 18 6.32 10.69 -3.33
N ARG A 19 6.46 10.72 -4.66
CA ARG A 19 5.34 10.74 -5.60
C ARG A 19 4.89 9.32 -5.96
N PHE A 20 3.63 8.99 -5.68
CA PHE A 20 3.01 7.73 -6.07
C PHE A 20 2.18 7.94 -7.34
N ASP A 21 2.80 7.64 -8.48
CA ASP A 21 2.20 7.66 -9.81
C ASP A 21 2.73 6.48 -10.63
N PHE A 22 2.46 6.46 -11.94
CA PHE A 22 2.84 5.36 -12.81
C PHE A 22 4.35 5.03 -12.79
N THR A 23 5.21 6.01 -12.50
CA THR A 23 6.67 5.78 -12.42
C THR A 23 7.05 4.83 -11.27
N ALA A 24 6.19 4.73 -10.27
CA ALA A 24 6.36 3.86 -9.11
C ALA A 24 5.96 2.40 -9.37
N HIS A 25 5.33 2.09 -10.50
CA HIS A 25 4.71 0.78 -10.75
C HIS A 25 5.65 -0.41 -10.52
N ARG A 26 6.85 -0.35 -11.10
CA ARG A 26 7.82 -1.45 -10.99
C ARG A 26 8.29 -1.66 -9.56
N VAL A 27 8.67 -0.59 -8.86
CA VAL A 27 9.23 -0.68 -7.51
C VAL A 27 8.16 -1.07 -6.49
N PHE A 28 6.95 -0.51 -6.61
CA PHE A 28 5.82 -0.86 -5.75
C PHE A 28 5.40 -2.33 -5.91
N LYS A 29 5.34 -2.81 -7.16
CA LYS A 29 5.02 -4.21 -7.47
C LYS A 29 6.00 -5.19 -6.83
N GLN A 30 7.29 -4.93 -7.00
CA GLN A 30 8.33 -5.78 -6.41
C GLN A 30 8.22 -5.83 -4.88
N ALA A 31 7.96 -4.69 -4.23
CA ALA A 31 7.84 -4.61 -2.78
C ALA A 31 6.63 -5.39 -2.25
N TYR A 32 5.44 -5.19 -2.84
CA TYR A 32 4.27 -5.90 -2.34
C TYR A 32 4.30 -7.39 -2.67
N GLU A 33 4.87 -7.82 -3.81
CA GLU A 33 5.00 -9.25 -4.12
C GLU A 33 5.94 -9.96 -3.14
N ALA A 34 7.03 -9.29 -2.73
CA ALA A 34 7.94 -9.82 -1.72
C ALA A 34 7.24 -10.01 -0.37
N VAL A 35 6.48 -9.02 0.08
CA VAL A 35 5.73 -9.07 1.34
C VAL A 35 4.57 -10.08 1.31
N LEU A 36 3.84 -10.17 0.20
CA LEU A 36 2.79 -11.18 0.04
C LEU A 36 3.36 -12.61 -0.05
N GLY A 37 4.61 -12.77 -0.46
CA GLY A 37 5.32 -14.04 -0.45
C GLY A 37 5.92 -14.44 0.91
N ASP A 38 6.06 -13.50 1.84
CA ASP A 38 6.59 -13.74 3.19
C ASP A 38 5.61 -14.61 3.99
N LYS A 39 6.02 -15.81 4.39
CA LYS A 39 5.13 -16.75 5.10
C LYS A 39 4.87 -16.36 6.55
N GLU A 40 5.72 -15.52 7.14
CA GLU A 40 5.60 -15.14 8.55
C GLU A 40 4.63 -13.96 8.73
N ALA A 41 4.52 -13.09 7.73
CA ALA A 41 3.64 -11.92 7.77
C ALA A 41 2.17 -12.28 7.49
N ASN A 42 1.24 -12.01 8.40
CA ASN A 42 -0.20 -12.16 8.19
C ASN A 42 -0.90 -10.82 7.92
N GLU A 43 -0.29 -9.73 8.37
CA GLU A 43 -0.80 -8.38 8.22
C GLU A 43 0.19 -7.54 7.42
N VAL A 44 -0.32 -6.76 6.47
CA VAL A 44 0.47 -5.87 5.62
C VAL A 44 -0.06 -4.45 5.75
N GLU A 45 0.78 -3.56 6.24
CA GLU A 45 0.45 -2.13 6.35
C GLU A 45 1.20 -1.32 5.29
N LEU A 46 0.48 -0.50 4.52
CA LEU A 46 1.08 0.51 3.65
C LEU A 46 1.22 1.82 4.41
N ASP A 47 2.44 2.19 4.81
CA ASP A 47 2.71 3.49 5.42
C ASP A 47 2.85 4.56 4.33
N MET A 48 1.85 5.44 4.24
CA MET A 48 1.77 6.51 3.24
C MET A 48 2.07 7.91 3.82
N SER A 49 2.76 7.98 4.96
CA SER A 49 2.97 9.24 5.70
C SER A 49 3.87 10.21 4.95
N ALA A 50 4.82 9.68 4.20
CA ALA A 50 5.76 10.42 3.38
C ALA A 50 5.37 10.44 1.88
N VAL A 51 4.13 10.08 1.55
CA VAL A 51 3.60 10.21 0.18
C VAL A 51 3.04 11.61 0.01
N GLU A 52 3.62 12.35 -0.93
CA GLU A 52 3.31 13.78 -1.16
C GLU A 52 2.27 13.98 -2.27
N TYR A 53 2.13 12.99 -3.15
CA TYR A 53 1.24 13.04 -4.30
C TYR A 53 0.77 11.65 -4.70
N LEU A 54 -0.50 11.54 -5.07
CA LEU A 54 -1.15 10.33 -5.52
C LEU A 54 -2.09 10.64 -6.69
N ASP A 55 -2.04 9.84 -7.76
CA ASP A 55 -2.94 9.96 -8.93
C ASP A 55 -3.78 8.70 -9.18
N SER A 56 -4.53 8.70 -10.29
CA SER A 56 -5.39 7.59 -10.70
C SER A 56 -4.63 6.29 -10.97
N SER A 57 -3.37 6.36 -11.42
CA SER A 57 -2.55 5.18 -11.66
C SER A 57 -2.17 4.50 -10.35
N ALA A 58 -1.84 5.29 -9.32
CA ALA A 58 -1.59 4.78 -7.97
C ALA A 58 -2.83 4.16 -7.33
N LEU A 59 -4.01 4.76 -7.51
CA LEU A 59 -5.27 4.14 -7.08
C LEU A 59 -5.46 2.76 -7.73
N GLY A 60 -5.21 2.64 -9.04
CA GLY A 60 -5.25 1.35 -9.74
C GLY A 60 -4.28 0.32 -9.15
N MET A 61 -3.05 0.73 -8.83
CA MET A 61 -2.04 -0.14 -8.21
C MET A 61 -2.43 -0.62 -6.81
N LEU A 62 -3.04 0.24 -6.00
CA LEU A 62 -3.58 -0.15 -4.70
C LEU A 62 -4.69 -1.21 -4.86
N LEU A 63 -5.60 -1.04 -5.83
CA LEU A 63 -6.64 -2.05 -6.10
C LEU A 63 -6.06 -3.41 -6.50
N ILE A 64 -5.02 -3.41 -7.34
CA ILE A 64 -4.31 -4.64 -7.73
C ILE A 64 -3.71 -5.31 -6.49
N LEU A 65 -3.02 -4.56 -5.62
CA LEU A 65 -2.48 -5.09 -4.37
C LEU A 65 -3.59 -5.73 -3.52
N ARG A 66 -4.71 -5.03 -3.34
CA ARG A 66 -5.84 -5.56 -2.56
C ARG A 66 -6.35 -6.87 -3.14
N ASP A 67 -6.51 -6.96 -4.45
CA ASP A 67 -7.03 -8.16 -5.11
C ASP A 67 -6.01 -9.31 -5.01
N ARG A 68 -4.70 -9.03 -5.11
CA ARG A 68 -3.64 -10.01 -4.82
C ARG A 68 -3.66 -10.48 -3.37
N ALA A 69 -3.86 -9.58 -2.41
CA ALA A 69 -3.93 -9.95 -1.01
C ALA A 69 -5.13 -10.86 -0.71
N LYS A 70 -6.28 -10.67 -1.38
CA LYS A 70 -7.45 -11.56 -1.29
C LYS A 70 -7.20 -12.97 -1.82
N GLU A 71 -6.25 -13.14 -2.75
CA GLU A 71 -5.79 -14.46 -3.21
C GLU A 71 -4.88 -15.15 -2.16
N THR A 72 -4.53 -14.44 -1.09
CA THR A 72 -3.73 -14.94 0.04
C THR A 72 -4.54 -14.91 1.34
N THR A 73 -3.96 -15.41 2.43
CA THR A 73 -4.56 -15.29 3.78
C THR A 73 -4.19 -13.99 4.50
N LYS A 74 -3.59 -13.01 3.80
CA LYS A 74 -3.05 -11.79 4.39
C LYS A 74 -4.02 -10.63 4.30
N THR A 75 -4.05 -9.79 5.33
CA THR A 75 -4.81 -8.54 5.31
C THR A 75 -3.91 -7.39 4.85
N VAL A 76 -4.49 -6.43 4.10
CA VAL A 76 -3.80 -5.19 3.71
C VAL A 76 -4.56 -4.00 4.26
N THR A 77 -3.85 -3.12 4.95
CA THR A 77 -4.37 -1.85 5.47
C THR A 77 -3.60 -0.67 4.89
N LEU A 78 -4.30 0.46 4.72
CA LEU A 78 -3.67 1.73 4.39
C LEU A 78 -3.39 2.48 5.69
N GLY A 79 -2.11 2.59 6.05
CA GLY A 79 -1.62 3.22 7.27
C GLY A 79 -1.13 4.65 7.04
N SER A 80 -1.25 5.48 8.09
CA SER A 80 -0.65 6.81 8.20
C SER A 80 -0.64 7.65 6.92
N CYS A 81 -1.79 7.92 6.30
CA CYS A 81 -1.85 8.74 5.08
C CYS A 81 -1.62 10.23 5.36
N SER A 82 -0.83 10.90 4.52
CA SER A 82 -0.72 12.37 4.51
C SER A 82 -2.08 13.02 4.16
N THR A 83 -2.30 14.27 4.57
CA THR A 83 -3.54 15.01 4.28
C THR A 83 -3.93 15.02 2.79
N PRO A 84 -3.05 15.34 1.83
CA PRO A 84 -3.42 15.32 0.41
C PRO A 84 -3.77 13.92 -0.08
N VAL A 85 -3.09 12.87 0.42
CA VAL A 85 -3.41 11.49 0.09
C VAL A 85 -4.78 11.08 0.61
N LYS A 86 -5.12 11.47 1.85
CA LYS A 86 -6.44 11.19 2.45
C LYS A 86 -7.58 11.77 1.61
N GLU A 87 -7.46 13.00 1.14
CA GLU A 87 -8.48 13.62 0.29
C GLU A 87 -8.69 12.86 -1.03
N VAL A 88 -7.60 12.45 -1.69
CA VAL A 88 -7.69 11.66 -2.92
C VAL A 88 -8.34 10.30 -2.67
N LEU A 89 -7.94 9.58 -1.61
CA LEU A 89 -8.52 8.30 -1.23
C LEU A 89 -10.01 8.43 -0.90
N ARG A 90 -10.41 9.48 -0.20
CA ARG A 90 -11.81 9.77 0.14
C ARG A 90 -12.65 10.03 -1.09
N VAL A 91 -12.19 10.89 -2.01
CA VAL A 91 -12.88 11.16 -3.29
C VAL A 91 -13.03 9.89 -4.12
N ALA A 92 -12.02 9.01 -4.08
CA ALA A 92 -12.05 7.72 -4.76
C ALA A 92 -12.85 6.63 -4.01
N ASN A 93 -13.45 6.93 -2.85
CA ASN A 93 -14.17 5.99 -1.98
C ASN A 93 -13.32 4.80 -1.50
N PHE A 94 -12.02 4.98 -1.30
CA PHE A 94 -11.11 3.92 -0.86
C PHE A 94 -11.40 3.44 0.57
N ASP A 95 -12.06 4.27 1.37
CA ASP A 95 -12.53 3.93 2.72
C ASP A 95 -13.52 2.75 2.73
N LYS A 96 -14.17 2.45 1.59
CA LYS A 96 -15.06 1.29 1.42
C LYS A 96 -14.33 0.04 0.93
N LEU A 97 -13.08 0.19 0.49
CA LEU A 97 -12.31 -0.81 -0.23
C LEU A 97 -11.15 -1.37 0.61
N PHE A 98 -10.65 -0.59 1.55
CA PHE A 98 -9.60 -0.96 2.50
C PHE A 98 -10.11 -0.78 3.92
N ALA A 99 -9.69 -1.68 4.81
CA ALA A 99 -9.81 -1.43 6.25
C ALA A 99 -8.80 -0.36 6.64
N THR A 100 -9.25 0.66 7.37
CA THR A 100 -8.38 1.63 8.03
C THR A 100 -7.76 0.96 9.26
N ALA A 101 -6.43 0.95 9.35
CA ALA A 101 -5.71 0.52 10.55
C ALA A 101 -5.85 1.56 11.68
#